data_AF-A0A2G9THD5-F1
#
_entry.id   AF-A0A2G9THD5-F1
#
_cell.length_a   1.000
_cell.length_b   1.000
_cell.length_c   1.000
_cell.angle_alpha   90.00
_cell.angle_beta   90.00
_cell.angle_gamma   90.00
#
_symmetry.space_group_name_H-M   'P 1'
#
loop_
_entity.id
_entity.type
_entity.pdbx_description
1 polymer ?
#
loop_
_entity_poly.entity_id
_entity_poly.type
_entity_poly.pdbx_seq_one_letter_code
_entity_poly.pdbx_strand_id
1 'polypeptide(L)' 'MQRNVEDVIAAACCAVLGVSGVFVNVTCAILMMRINVLKTSFGYLTAFHSLSNAFLMSAYLFWVAPCIL' A
#
# COMPACT_ATOMS: atom_id res chain seq x y z
N MET A 1 24.37 -19.13 0.43
CA MET A 1 23.84 -18.86 1.78
C MET A 1 23.51 -17.38 1.98
N GLN A 2 24.37 -16.42 1.59
CA GLN A 2 24.04 -14.98 1.66
C GLN A 2 22.80 -14.57 0.84
N ARG A 3 22.66 -15.05 -0.42
CA ARG A 3 21.46 -14.78 -1.25
C ARG A 3 20.13 -15.08 -0.56
N ASN A 4 20.01 -16.26 0.04
CA ASN A 4 18.78 -16.65 0.75
C ASN A 4 18.43 -15.70 1.92
N VAL A 5 19.42 -15.10 2.58
CA VAL A 5 19.17 -14.14 3.65
C VAL A 5 18.72 -12.79 3.08
N GLU A 6 19.31 -12.35 1.98
CA GLU A 6 18.92 -11.13 1.27
C GLU A 6 17.48 -11.22 0.74
N ASP A 7 17.11 -12.38 0.18
CA ASP A 7 15.77 -12.66 -0.32
C ASP A 7 14.73 -12.66 0.80
N VAL A 8 15.03 -13.29 1.94
CA VAL A 8 14.15 -13.28 3.12
C VAL A 8 13.97 -11.86 3.68
N ILE A 9 15.03 -11.06 3.74
CA ILE A 9 14.96 -9.66 4.19
C ILE A 9 14.11 -8.83 3.21
N ALA A 10 14.32 -9.00 1.91
CA ALA A 10 13.54 -8.31 0.89
C ALA A 10 12.05 -8.67 0.96
N ALA A 11 11.72 -9.96 1.09
CA ALA A 11 10.35 -10.42 1.26
C ALA A 11 9.69 -9.86 2.54
N ALA A 12 10.42 -9.83 3.67
CA ALA A 12 9.95 -9.25 4.91
C ALA A 12 9.69 -7.73 4.80
N CYS A 13 10.61 -6.99 4.16
CA CYS A 13 10.43 -5.57 3.88
C CYS A 13 9.20 -5.31 2.99
N CYS A 14 9.04 -6.09 1.91
CA CYS A 14 7.85 -5.99 1.04
C CYS A 14 6.56 -6.31 1.80
N ALA A 15 6.57 -7.29 2.70
CA ALA A 15 5.40 -7.62 3.51
C ALA A 15 5.03 -6.48 4.47
N VAL A 16 5.99 -5.92 5.21
CA VAL A 16 5.76 -4.81 6.15
C VAL A 16 5.27 -3.56 5.41
N LEU A 17 5.90 -3.21 4.29
CA LEU A 17 5.51 -2.07 3.46
C LEU A 17 4.13 -2.30 2.82
N GLY A 18 3.84 -3.52 2.39
CA GLY A 18 2.53 -3.89 1.85
C GLY A 18 1.41 -3.71 2.88
N VAL A 19 1.58 -4.24 4.10
CA VAL A 19 0.55 -4.14 5.16
C VAL A 19 0.34 -2.69 5.58
N SER A 20 1.42 -1.98 5.91
CA SER A 20 1.35 -0.58 6.34
C SER A 20 0.83 0.33 5.23
N GLY A 21 1.28 0.11 4.00
CA GLY A 21 0.84 0.84 2.81
C GLY A 21 -0.65 0.66 2.53
N VAL A 22 -1.18 -0.56 2.60
CA VAL A 22 -2.62 -0.81 2.44
C VAL A 22 -3.40 -0.07 3.53
N PHE A 23 -3.01 -0.22 4.79
CA PHE A 23 -3.72 0.38 5.92
C PHE A 23 -3.78 1.91 5.85
N VAL A 24 -2.63 2.55 5.60
CA VAL A 24 -2.52 4.02 5.50
C VAL A 24 -3.34 4.55 4.33
N ASN A 25 -3.22 3.93 3.16
CA ASN A 25 -3.90 4.40 1.96
C ASN A 25 -5.42 4.19 2.02
N VAL A 26 -5.89 3.06 2.55
CA VAL A 26 -7.34 2.84 2.74
C VAL A 26 -7.91 3.86 3.74
N THR A 27 -7.20 4.08 4.86
CA THR A 27 -7.62 5.07 5.86
C THR A 27 -7.68 6.48 5.27
N CYS A 28 -6.68 6.86 4.48
CA CYS A 28 -6.62 8.15 3.79
C CYS A 28 -7.78 8.31 2.80
N ALA A 29 -8.03 7.31 1.95
CA ALA A 29 -9.15 7.31 1.02
C ALA A 29 -10.51 7.48 1.74
N ILE A 30 -10.72 6.79 2.86
CA ILE A 30 -11.95 6.91 3.67
C ILE A 30 -12.08 8.30 4.29
N LEU A 31 -11.00 8.83 4.87
CA LEU A 31 -10.99 10.17 5.48
C LEU A 31 -11.31 11.25 4.45
N MET A 32 -10.71 11.19 3.26
CA MET A 32 -10.97 12.13 2.17
C MET A 32 -12.44 12.09 1.72
N MET A 33 -13.09 10.92 1.72
CA MET A 33 -14.51 10.82 1.39
C MET A 33 -15.44 11.28 2.52
N ARG A 34 -15.01 11.16 3.79
CA ARG A 34 -15.83 11.54 4.96
C ARG A 34 -15.76 13.01 5.33
N ILE A 35 -14.60 13.66 5.19
CA ILE A 35 -14.44 15.05 5.59
C ILE A 35 -15.06 15.96 4.52
N ASN A 36 -16.15 16.66 4.85
CA ASN A 36 -16.85 17.53 3.91
C ASN A 36 -15.98 18.65 3.32
N VAL A 37 -14.99 19.15 4.08
CA VAL A 37 -14.02 20.16 3.60
C VAL A 37 -13.11 19.63 2.49
N LEU A 38 -12.89 18.30 2.44
CA LEU A 38 -12.04 17.66 1.45
C LEU A 38 -12.82 17.19 0.20
N LYS A 39 -14.14 17.41 0.12
CA LYS A 39 -14.97 17.05 -1.05
C LYS A 39 -14.81 18.05 -2.22
N THR A 40 -13.57 18.40 -2.53
CA THR A 40 -13.19 19.19 -3.69
C THR A 40 -12.71 18.27 -4.81
N SER A 41 -12.63 18.76 -6.05
CA SER A 41 -12.09 17.97 -7.18
C SER A 41 -10.69 17.41 -6.87
N PHE A 42 -9.87 18.18 -6.15
CA PHE A 42 -8.56 17.73 -5.69
C PHE A 42 -8.67 16.60 -4.66
N GLY A 43 -9.53 16.73 -3.65
CA GLY A 43 -9.67 15.69 -2.63
C GLY A 43 -10.23 14.37 -3.16
N TYR A 44 -11.14 14.41 -4.15
CA TYR A 44 -11.56 13.18 -4.85
C TYR A 44 -10.40 12.56 -5.65
N LEU A 45 -9.61 13.36 -6.37
CA LEU A 45 -8.43 12.86 -7.08
C LEU A 45 -7.43 12.21 -6.11
N THR A 46 -7.17 12.83 -4.96
CA THR A 46 -6.30 12.27 -3.91
C THR A 46 -6.89 10.99 -3.32
N ALA A 47 -8.20 10.90 -3.13
CA ALA A 47 -8.86 9.69 -2.64
C ALA A 47 -8.70 8.50 -3.62
N PHE A 48 -8.92 8.73 -4.92
CA PHE A 48 -8.72 7.70 -5.95
C PHE A 48 -7.25 7.33 -6.12
N HIS A 49 -6.35 8.31 -6.03
CA HIS A 49 -4.91 8.05 -6.04
C HIS A 49 -4.49 7.17 -4.85
N SER A 50 -4.98 7.48 -3.65
CA SER A 50 -4.71 6.67 -2.47
C SER A 50 -5.33 5.27 -2.58
N LEU A 51 -6.55 5.14 -3.11
CA LEU A 51 -7.17 3.84 -3.37
C LEU A 51 -6.35 3.00 -4.35
N SER A 52 -5.85 3.60 -5.44
CA SER A 52 -4.94 2.93 -6.38
C SER A 52 -3.66 2.45 -5.71
N ASN A 53 -3.08 3.29 -4.84
CA ASN A 53 -1.88 2.94 -4.08
C ASN A 53 -2.14 1.80 -3.07
N ALA A 54 -3.33 1.72 -2.47
CA ALA A 54 -3.72 0.58 -1.64
C ALA A 54 -3.74 -0.73 -2.44
N PHE A 55 -4.31 -0.71 -3.66
CA PHE A 55 -4.28 -1.87 -4.55
C PHE A 55 -2.85 -2.26 -4.94
N LEU A 56 -2.00 -1.29 -5.28
CA LEU A 56 -0.60 -1.55 -5.59
C LEU A 56 0.11 -2.24 -4.42
N MET A 57 -0.06 -1.72 -3.19
CA MET A 57 0.56 -2.29 -1.99
C MET A 57 0.02 -3.69 -1.67
N SER A 58 -1.25 -3.97 -2.00
CA SER A 58 -1.81 -5.33 -1.90
C SER A 58 -1.17 -6.29 -2.90
N ALA A 59 -0.86 -5.85 -4.13
CA ALA A 59 -0.12 -6.66 -5.10
C ALA A 59 1.32 -6.93 -4.64
N TYR A 60 1.99 -5.95 -4.03
CA TYR A 60 3.29 -6.18 -3.41
C TYR A 60 3.24 -7.21 -2.28
N LEU A 61 2.17 -7.20 -1.48
CA LEU A 61 1.98 -8.15 -0.38
C LEU A 61 1.71 -9.58 -0.87
N PHE A 62 0.76 -9.74 -1.79
CA PHE A 62 0.25 -11.07 -2.19
C PHE A 62 0.97 -11.69 -3.40
N TRP A 63 1.73 -10.89 -4.15
CA TRP A 63 2.43 -11.38 -5.34
C TRP A 63 3.95 -11.22 -5.23
N VAL A 64 4.43 -10.01 -4.94
CA VAL A 64 5.87 -9.74 -4.95
C VAL A 64 6.58 -10.42 -3.77
N ALA A 65 6.06 -10.30 -2.55
CA ALA A 65 6.65 -10.94 -1.38
C ALA A 65 6.79 -12.48 -1.51
N PRO A 66 5.77 -13.25 -1.95
CA PRO A 66 5.92 -14.70 -2.15
C PRO A 66 6.74 -15.09 -3.39
N CYS A 67 6.90 -14.21 -4.39
CA CYS A 67 7.82 -14.47 -5.50
C CYS A 67 9.30 -14.29 -5.13
N ILE A 68 9.60 -13.54 -4.07
CA ILE A 68 10.97 -13.32 -3.60
C ILE A 68 11.41 -14.44 -2.63
N LEU A 69 10.49 -14.99 -1.85
CA LEU A 69 10.73 -16.07 -0.90
C LEU A 69 10.94 -17.43 -1.60
#